data_AF-A0A354ZEU7-F1
#
_entry.id   AF-A0A354ZEU7-F1
#
_cell.length_a   1.000
_cell.length_b   1.000
_cell.length_c   1.000
_cell.angle_alpha   90.00
_cell.angle_beta   90.00
_cell.angle_gamma   90.00
#
_symmetry.space_group_name_H-M   'P 1'
#
loop_
_entity.id
_entity.type
_entity.pdbx_description
1 polymer ?
#
loop_
_entity_poly.entity_id
_entity_poly.type
_entity_poly.pdbx_seq_one_letter_code
_entity_poly.pdbx_strand_id
1 'polypeptide(L)'
;MRMEECMIWSTAHSGDHERGALQFTMCKRLFARIAATVAVAVAVLSMSIFWGPVACAADARVGTMDVQSLRPGMKGTGRTVFHGVEPEDFEVEIIGIMRRGGQLGDMILVRASGPAIEASGGVAEGMSGSPVYVEGKLIGAIAYVFSGSDHFVAGVTPIADMMRMLDYPDGVPAGARAAASVVVSGLAGRALDRLSKSLEQFGTAVRPAVSLGTGRAELEQSAWAGDSAGAAGATAIVPGSAIALQLAQGDVEITAFGTVTYVEGDRFLAFGHPVLGNGTTDLAASGAFVHGVIKSDSTPFKVLSSTGLVGAFTQDRLNGVAGKLGRQAAT
;
A
#
# COMPACT_ATOMS: atom_id res chain seq x y z
N MET A 1 -117.54 7.92 22.38
CA MET A 1 -118.08 6.57 22.67
C MET A 1 -116.88 5.67 22.88
N ARG A 2 -116.72 5.12 24.09
CA ARG A 2 -115.96 3.91 24.51
C ARG A 2 -114.58 3.62 23.87
N MET A 3 -113.58 3.05 24.53
CA MET A 3 -113.25 2.55 25.88
C MET A 3 -111.75 2.16 25.70
N GLU A 4 -110.89 2.49 26.64
CA GLU A 4 -110.30 1.53 27.59
C GLU A 4 -109.58 0.35 26.90
N GLU A 5 -108.26 0.29 26.99
CA GLU A 5 -107.50 -0.58 27.92
C GLU A 5 -107.40 -2.03 27.38
N CYS A 6 -106.38 -2.86 27.61
CA CYS A 6 -105.26 -2.88 28.53
C CYS A 6 -104.34 -4.03 28.09
N MET A 7 -103.03 -3.89 28.36
CA MET A 7 -102.11 -4.96 28.87
C MET A 7 -101.78 -6.19 27.97
N ILE A 8 -100.59 -6.79 27.94
CA ILE A 8 -99.41 -6.84 28.82
C ILE A 8 -98.22 -7.47 28.02
N TRP A 9 -96.99 -7.00 28.29
CA TRP A 9 -95.65 -7.67 28.20
C TRP A 9 -95.17 -8.29 26.86
N SER A 10 -93.89 -8.30 26.50
CA SER A 10 -92.66 -8.40 27.29
C SER A 10 -91.45 -7.84 26.53
N THR A 11 -90.48 -7.38 27.31
CA THR A 11 -89.13 -6.90 27.01
C THR A 11 -88.22 -7.92 26.32
N ALA A 12 -87.33 -7.48 25.41
CA ALA A 12 -85.86 -7.60 25.56
C ALA A 12 -85.06 -7.26 24.26
N HIS A 13 -83.84 -6.76 24.48
CA HIS A 13 -82.70 -6.50 23.54
C HIS A 13 -82.79 -5.19 22.74
N SER A 14 -82.22 -4.04 23.16
CA SER A 14 -80.94 -3.70 23.82
C SER A 14 -79.68 -3.99 22.98
N GLY A 15 -78.90 -2.93 22.67
CA GLY A 15 -77.45 -3.00 22.84
C GLY A 15 -76.49 -2.62 21.70
N ASP A 16 -76.89 -2.58 20.42
CA ASP A 16 -75.87 -2.72 19.35
C ASP A 16 -75.42 -1.47 18.60
N HIS A 17 -76.05 -0.30 18.75
CA HIS A 17 -75.71 0.85 17.90
C HIS A 17 -74.63 1.80 18.44
N GLU A 18 -74.33 1.82 19.75
CA GLU A 18 -73.34 2.76 20.31
C GLU A 18 -71.89 2.22 20.39
N ARG A 19 -71.69 0.89 20.36
CA ARG A 19 -70.34 0.30 20.46
C ARG A 19 -69.52 0.43 19.16
N GLY A 20 -70.18 0.45 17.99
CA GLY A 20 -69.50 0.53 16.70
C GLY A 20 -68.86 1.90 16.39
N ALA A 21 -69.48 3.00 16.84
CA ALA A 21 -69.01 4.36 16.54
C ALA A 21 -67.74 4.75 17.35
N LEU A 22 -67.62 4.27 18.58
CA LEU A 22 -66.46 4.52 19.44
C LEU A 22 -65.24 3.69 19.00
N GLN A 23 -65.43 2.44 18.58
CA GLN A 23 -64.34 1.59 18.06
C GLN A 23 -63.75 2.14 16.76
N PHE A 24 -64.58 2.67 15.85
CA PHE A 24 -64.12 3.21 14.57
C PHE A 24 -63.26 4.48 14.74
N THR A 25 -63.59 5.33 15.71
CA THR A 25 -62.87 6.58 15.98
C THR A 25 -61.54 6.32 16.70
N MET A 26 -61.49 5.34 17.61
CA MET A 26 -60.24 4.90 18.25
C MET A 26 -59.28 4.24 17.24
N CYS A 27 -59.76 3.38 16.35
CA CYS A 27 -58.93 2.77 15.30
C CYS A 27 -58.33 3.82 14.37
N LYS A 28 -59.10 4.82 13.91
CA LYS A 28 -58.56 5.91 13.07
C LYS A 28 -57.46 6.72 13.76
N ARG A 29 -57.62 7.01 15.06
CA ARG A 29 -56.60 7.74 15.84
C ARG A 29 -55.35 6.90 16.10
N LEU A 30 -55.49 5.59 16.25
CA LEU A 30 -54.38 4.66 16.42
C LEU A 30 -53.59 4.48 15.12
N PHE A 31 -54.27 4.30 13.99
CA PHE A 31 -53.64 4.22 12.66
C PHE A 31 -52.92 5.53 12.28
N ALA A 32 -53.52 6.69 12.57
CA ALA A 32 -52.88 7.98 12.32
C ALA A 32 -51.61 8.19 13.15
N ARG A 33 -51.60 7.71 14.42
CA ARG A 33 -50.42 7.78 15.29
C ARG A 33 -49.30 6.85 14.83
N ILE A 34 -49.62 5.64 14.38
CA ILE A 34 -48.64 4.68 13.85
C ILE A 34 -48.06 5.19 12.51
N ALA A 35 -48.90 5.76 11.64
CA ALA A 35 -48.44 6.34 10.38
C ALA A 35 -47.50 7.55 10.60
N ALA A 36 -47.81 8.40 11.59
CA ALA A 36 -46.97 9.55 11.94
C ALA A 36 -45.62 9.14 12.54
N THR A 37 -45.57 8.10 13.39
CA THR A 37 -44.30 7.62 13.96
C THR A 37 -43.42 6.92 12.93
N VAL A 38 -44.01 6.17 11.99
CA VAL A 38 -43.25 5.55 10.88
C VAL A 38 -42.70 6.61 9.93
N ALA A 39 -43.45 7.67 9.61
CA ALA A 39 -42.98 8.74 8.73
C ALA A 39 -41.79 9.52 9.33
N VAL A 40 -41.80 9.80 10.64
CA VAL A 40 -40.68 10.45 11.33
C VAL A 40 -39.45 9.53 11.41
N ALA A 41 -39.64 8.23 11.66
CA ALA A 41 -38.55 7.27 11.68
C ALA A 41 -37.87 7.14 10.30
N VAL A 42 -38.64 7.11 9.21
CA VAL A 42 -38.10 7.07 7.84
C VAL A 42 -37.37 8.37 7.49
N ALA A 43 -37.88 9.53 7.90
CA ALA A 43 -37.22 10.82 7.63
C ALA A 43 -35.88 10.98 8.39
N VAL A 44 -35.82 10.51 9.64
CA VAL A 44 -34.58 10.52 10.44
C VAL A 44 -33.56 9.50 9.91
N LEU A 45 -34.02 8.34 9.43
CA LEU A 45 -33.18 7.33 8.80
C LEU A 45 -32.67 7.79 7.42
N SER A 46 -33.46 8.54 6.65
CA SER A 46 -33.02 9.08 5.37
C SER A 46 -32.07 10.28 5.51
N MET A 47 -32.21 11.10 6.56
CA MET A 47 -31.28 12.20 6.83
C MET A 47 -29.91 11.74 7.33
N SER A 48 -29.83 10.54 7.93
CA SER A 48 -28.56 9.96 8.39
C SER A 48 -27.80 9.20 7.31
N ILE A 49 -28.45 8.84 6.19
CA ILE A 49 -27.80 8.17 5.05
C ILE A 49 -27.18 9.18 4.06
N PHE A 50 -27.65 10.43 4.02
CA PHE A 50 -27.19 11.43 3.04
C PHE A 50 -26.20 12.47 3.58
N TRP A 51 -25.91 12.49 4.88
CA TRP A 51 -25.03 13.49 5.51
C TRP A 51 -23.83 12.90 6.27
N GLY A 52 -23.42 11.69 5.93
CA GLY A 52 -22.09 11.23 6.31
C GLY A 52 -21.06 12.23 5.82
N PRO A 53 -20.03 12.58 6.61
CA PRO A 53 -18.97 13.43 6.11
C PRO A 53 -18.37 12.70 4.91
N VAL A 54 -18.55 13.27 3.72
CA VAL A 54 -17.64 13.00 2.62
C VAL A 54 -16.32 13.55 3.12
N ALA A 55 -15.54 12.71 3.80
CA ALA A 55 -14.15 12.95 4.01
C ALA A 55 -13.53 12.91 2.60
N CYS A 56 -13.59 14.05 1.92
CA CYS A 56 -12.54 14.40 0.98
C CYS A 56 -11.26 14.33 1.81
N ALA A 57 -10.59 13.19 1.78
CA ALA A 57 -9.18 13.13 2.08
C ALA A 57 -8.53 14.07 1.07
N ALA A 58 -8.39 15.34 1.47
CA ALA A 58 -7.53 16.27 0.77
C ALA A 58 -6.16 15.60 0.80
N ASP A 59 -5.71 15.15 -0.38
CA ASP A 59 -4.41 14.57 -0.60
C ASP A 59 -3.37 15.65 -0.27
N ALA A 60 -2.99 15.71 1.00
CA ALA A 60 -2.04 16.70 1.49
C ALA A 60 -0.68 16.28 0.95
N ARG A 61 -0.31 16.85 -0.21
CA ARG A 61 1.01 16.71 -0.78
C ARG A 61 2.05 16.94 0.32
N VAL A 62 2.78 15.89 0.66
CA VAL A 62 3.92 16.00 1.57
C VAL A 62 4.85 17.10 1.04
N GLY A 63 5.13 18.08 1.89
CA GLY A 63 6.08 19.13 1.55
C GLY A 63 7.45 18.52 1.28
N THR A 64 8.15 19.02 0.26
CA THR A 64 9.53 18.61 -0.03
C THR A 64 10.50 19.65 0.51
N MET A 65 11.74 19.22 0.73
CA MET A 65 12.85 20.10 1.12
C MET A 65 14.00 19.93 0.12
N ASP A 66 14.58 21.06 -0.30
CA ASP A 66 15.63 21.08 -1.32
C ASP A 66 16.98 20.67 -0.73
N VAL A 67 17.78 19.94 -1.50
CA VAL A 67 19.12 19.48 -1.10
C VAL A 67 20.03 20.61 -0.63
N GLN A 68 19.89 21.82 -1.19
CA GLN A 68 20.69 22.99 -0.82
C GLN A 68 20.38 23.54 0.57
N SER A 69 19.19 23.24 1.12
CA SER A 69 18.83 23.61 2.50
C SER A 69 19.37 22.64 3.55
N LEU A 70 19.83 21.46 3.13
CA LEU A 70 20.33 20.43 4.04
C LEU A 70 21.75 20.75 4.54
N ARG A 71 22.04 20.36 5.78
CA ARG A 71 23.36 20.50 6.41
C ARG A 71 23.69 19.24 7.21
N PRO A 72 24.99 18.88 7.32
CA PRO A 72 25.41 17.84 8.26
C PRO A 72 24.96 18.13 9.69
N GLY A 73 24.60 17.08 10.43
CA GLY A 73 24.05 17.13 11.78
C GLY A 73 22.53 17.33 11.86
N MET A 74 21.85 17.61 10.75
CA MET A 74 20.38 17.65 10.74
C MET A 74 19.83 16.24 10.98
N LYS A 75 18.87 16.15 11.89
CA LYS A 75 18.17 14.90 12.21
C LYS A 75 16.90 14.78 11.38
N GLY A 76 16.52 13.54 11.11
CA GLY A 76 15.35 13.21 10.35
C GLY A 76 14.82 11.82 10.67
N THR A 77 13.87 11.39 9.86
CA THR A 77 13.21 10.09 10.00
C THR A 77 13.20 9.40 8.64
N GLY A 78 13.59 8.13 8.59
CA GLY A 78 13.33 7.26 7.45
C GLY A 78 12.14 6.35 7.75
N ARG A 79 11.45 5.85 6.71
CA ARG A 79 10.33 4.91 6.88
C ARG A 79 10.46 3.68 6.00
N THR A 80 10.30 2.47 6.57
CA THR A 80 10.38 1.20 5.82
C THR A 80 9.68 0.07 6.57
N VAL A 81 9.38 -1.04 5.90
CA VAL A 81 8.86 -2.26 6.56
C VAL A 81 10.03 -3.16 7.01
N PHE A 82 10.14 -3.48 8.30
CA PHE A 82 11.12 -4.46 8.79
C PHE A 82 10.54 -5.89 8.93
N HIS A 83 9.22 -6.00 9.15
CA HIS A 83 8.48 -7.25 9.20
C HIS A 83 7.00 -7.01 8.84
N GLY A 84 6.36 -7.96 8.15
CA GLY A 84 4.97 -7.85 7.72
C GLY A 84 4.81 -6.91 6.52
N VAL A 85 3.86 -5.97 6.62
CA VAL A 85 3.51 -5.02 5.54
C VAL A 85 3.46 -3.57 6.01
N GLU A 86 3.45 -3.34 7.32
CA GLU A 86 3.27 -2.01 7.91
C GLU A 86 4.62 -1.26 7.98
N PRO A 87 4.70 -0.04 7.42
CA PRO A 87 5.92 0.74 7.50
C PRO A 87 6.16 1.30 8.91
N GLU A 88 7.41 1.25 9.35
CA GLU A 88 7.88 1.76 10.63
C GLU A 88 8.94 2.84 10.42
N ASP A 89 9.03 3.75 11.38
CA ASP A 89 9.99 4.85 11.36
C ASP A 89 11.34 4.42 11.97
N PHE A 90 12.42 4.95 11.40
CA PHE A 90 13.77 4.84 11.95
C PHE A 90 14.47 6.20 11.90
N GLU A 91 15.50 6.37 12.71
CA GLU A 91 16.20 7.64 12.82
C GLU A 91 17.23 7.80 11.71
N VAL A 92 17.39 9.03 11.23
CA VAL A 92 18.49 9.39 10.34
C VAL A 92 19.18 10.67 10.78
N GLU A 93 20.48 10.75 10.52
CA GLU A 93 21.28 11.97 10.64
C GLU A 93 21.98 12.24 9.32
N ILE A 94 21.89 13.46 8.81
CA ILE A 94 22.66 13.87 7.63
C ILE A 94 24.12 13.99 8.03
N ILE A 95 25.01 13.25 7.38
CA ILE A 95 26.46 13.31 7.63
C ILE A 95 27.20 14.09 6.53
N GLY A 96 26.58 14.29 5.37
CA GLY A 96 27.21 14.98 4.26
C GLY A 96 26.31 15.15 3.04
N ILE A 97 26.75 15.99 2.10
CA ILE A 97 26.14 16.14 0.79
C ILE A 97 27.26 16.02 -0.24
N MET A 98 27.19 14.97 -1.06
CA MET A 98 28.13 14.75 -2.14
C MET A 98 27.60 15.38 -3.42
N ARG A 99 28.20 16.51 -3.81
CA ARG A 99 27.87 17.20 -5.06
C ARG A 99 28.25 16.31 -6.24
N ARG A 100 27.31 16.03 -7.15
CA ARG A 100 27.50 15.06 -8.26
C ARG A 100 27.95 13.68 -7.76
N GLY A 101 27.52 13.29 -6.56
CA GLY A 101 27.83 11.99 -5.96
C GLY A 101 26.86 10.88 -6.35
N GLY A 102 25.67 11.22 -6.86
CA GLY A 102 24.70 10.29 -7.42
C GLY A 102 24.89 10.10 -8.93
N GLN A 103 24.09 9.23 -9.54
CA GLN A 103 24.21 8.94 -10.98
C GLN A 103 23.89 10.15 -11.89
N LEU A 104 22.93 10.99 -11.50
CA LEU A 104 22.52 12.19 -12.26
C LEU A 104 22.62 13.51 -11.49
N GLY A 105 23.08 13.48 -10.24
CA GLY A 105 22.97 14.64 -9.37
C GLY A 105 23.68 14.49 -8.04
N ASP A 106 23.23 15.28 -7.08
CA ASP A 106 23.75 15.24 -5.72
C ASP A 106 23.31 13.96 -5.00
N MET A 107 24.09 13.53 -4.02
CA MET A 107 23.73 12.43 -3.12
C MET A 107 23.82 12.92 -1.69
N ILE A 108 22.76 12.71 -0.92
CA ILE A 108 22.74 13.04 0.50
C ILE A 108 23.29 11.82 1.25
N LEU A 109 24.29 12.00 2.08
CA LEU A 109 24.80 10.94 2.94
C LEU A 109 24.09 11.01 4.28
N VAL A 110 23.51 9.88 4.69
CA VAL A 110 22.85 9.75 5.98
C VAL A 110 23.43 8.60 6.78
N ARG A 111 23.43 8.75 8.11
CA ARG A 111 23.60 7.67 9.05
C ARG A 111 22.23 7.27 9.56
N ALA A 112 21.86 6.00 9.41
CA ALA A 112 20.65 5.41 9.96
C ALA A 112 20.93 4.86 11.35
N SER A 113 19.97 5.00 12.27
CA SER A 113 20.05 4.48 13.63
C SER A 113 18.68 4.06 14.16
N GLY A 114 18.69 3.46 15.34
CA GLY A 114 17.50 3.03 16.06
C GLY A 114 17.38 1.51 16.16
N PRO A 115 16.51 1.00 17.05
CA PRO A 115 16.48 -0.41 17.41
C PRO A 115 16.29 -1.36 16.22
N ALA A 116 15.41 -1.02 15.28
CA ALA A 116 15.14 -1.85 14.11
C ALA A 116 16.32 -1.87 13.11
N ILE A 117 17.01 -0.75 12.93
CA ILE A 117 18.22 -0.66 12.08
C ILE A 117 19.37 -1.45 12.71
N GLU A 118 19.58 -1.33 14.02
CA GLU A 118 20.59 -2.10 14.76
C GLU A 118 20.28 -3.61 14.75
N ALA A 119 19.01 -3.97 14.92
CA ALA A 119 18.53 -5.34 14.79
C ALA A 119 18.65 -5.88 13.35
N SER A 120 18.69 -5.01 12.35
CA SER A 120 18.92 -5.37 10.94
C SER A 120 20.40 -5.45 10.58
N GLY A 121 21.30 -4.95 11.43
CA GLY A 121 22.73 -4.84 11.13
C GLY A 121 23.06 -3.71 10.16
N GLY A 122 22.22 -2.67 10.11
CA GLY A 122 22.34 -1.53 9.21
C GLY A 122 21.21 -1.45 8.17
N VAL A 123 21.43 -0.63 7.14
CA VAL A 123 20.55 -0.51 5.98
C VAL A 123 20.70 -1.75 5.10
N ALA A 124 19.58 -2.41 4.82
CA ALA A 124 19.54 -3.69 4.13
C ALA A 124 19.09 -3.58 2.66
N GLU A 125 19.51 -4.52 1.80
CA GLU A 125 18.90 -4.72 0.48
C GLU A 125 17.37 -4.89 0.65
N GLY A 126 16.61 -4.23 -0.23
CA GLY A 126 15.15 -4.10 -0.11
C GLY A 126 14.68 -2.84 0.65
N MET A 127 15.58 -2.10 1.32
CA MET A 127 15.28 -0.75 1.84
C MET A 127 15.42 0.35 0.79
N SER A 128 15.91 0.04 -0.40
CA SER A 128 15.99 1.00 -1.51
C SER A 128 14.62 1.58 -1.81
N GLY A 129 14.52 2.91 -1.82
CA GLY A 129 13.28 3.65 -1.97
C GLY A 129 12.64 4.08 -0.64
N SER A 130 13.21 3.71 0.52
CA SER A 130 12.69 4.15 1.83
C SER A 130 12.73 5.68 1.91
N PRO A 131 11.59 6.36 2.09
CA PRO A 131 11.56 7.81 2.12
C PRO A 131 12.25 8.34 3.37
N VAL A 132 12.95 9.46 3.21
CA VAL A 132 13.67 10.15 4.27
C VAL A 132 13.13 11.56 4.43
N TYR A 133 12.84 11.95 5.66
CA TYR A 133 12.20 13.20 6.03
C TYR A 133 13.08 14.01 6.98
N VAL A 134 13.05 15.32 6.82
CA VAL A 134 13.67 16.29 7.75
C VAL A 134 12.62 17.36 8.02
N GLU A 135 12.35 17.63 9.30
CA GLU A 135 11.28 18.58 9.71
C GLU A 135 9.91 18.24 9.08
N GLY A 136 9.61 16.95 8.93
CA GLY A 136 8.38 16.47 8.30
C GLY A 136 8.31 16.66 6.78
N LYS A 137 9.37 17.16 6.14
CA LYS A 137 9.46 17.34 4.69
C LYS A 137 10.28 16.24 4.05
N LEU A 138 9.80 15.69 2.94
CA LEU A 138 10.50 14.65 2.18
C LEU A 138 11.75 15.25 1.53
N ILE A 139 12.91 14.65 1.77
CA ILE A 139 14.19 15.07 1.19
C ILE A 139 14.69 14.11 0.11
N GLY A 140 14.22 12.86 0.10
CA GLY A 140 14.66 11.85 -0.85
C GLY A 140 14.36 10.43 -0.41
N ALA A 141 15.02 9.47 -1.05
CA ALA A 141 14.93 8.06 -0.73
C ALA A 141 16.29 7.40 -0.56
N ILE A 142 16.39 6.45 0.38
CA ILE A 142 17.56 5.56 0.50
C ILE A 142 17.79 4.86 -0.84
N ALA A 143 19.01 4.93 -1.37
CA ALA A 143 19.35 4.43 -2.70
C ALA A 143 20.54 3.50 -2.67
N TYR A 144 21.59 3.85 -1.93
CA TYR A 144 22.85 3.13 -1.99
C TYR A 144 23.33 2.77 -0.60
N VAL A 145 23.83 1.55 -0.47
CA VAL A 145 24.67 1.13 0.65
C VAL A 145 26.08 0.91 0.11
N PHE A 146 27.07 1.29 0.90
CA PHE A 146 28.47 1.17 0.50
C PHE A 146 28.96 -0.24 0.89
N SER A 147 28.98 -1.16 -0.08
CA SER A 147 29.33 -2.57 0.15
C SER A 147 30.70 -2.73 0.82
N GLY A 148 30.79 -3.63 1.81
CA GLY A 148 32.04 -3.88 2.55
C GLY A 148 32.46 -2.74 3.48
N SER A 149 31.54 -1.87 3.88
CA SER A 149 31.78 -0.75 4.79
C SER A 149 30.72 -0.66 5.89
N ASP A 150 30.62 0.47 6.56
CA ASP A 150 29.64 0.72 7.61
C ASP A 150 28.20 0.72 7.04
N HIS A 151 27.46 -0.38 7.25
CA HIS A 151 26.08 -0.55 6.77
C HIS A 151 25.08 0.44 7.39
N PHE A 152 25.48 1.18 8.43
CA PHE A 152 24.66 2.24 8.99
C PHE A 152 24.74 3.55 8.19
N VAL A 153 25.59 3.61 7.15
CA VAL A 153 25.68 4.75 6.24
C VAL A 153 25.05 4.43 4.89
N ALA A 154 24.18 5.32 4.42
CA ALA A 154 23.51 5.19 3.14
C ALA A 154 23.56 6.47 2.32
N GLY A 155 23.56 6.31 1.00
CA GLY A 155 23.29 7.36 0.04
C GLY A 155 21.80 7.51 -0.20
N VAL A 156 21.33 8.75 -0.19
CA VAL A 156 19.94 9.14 -0.45
C VAL A 156 19.88 9.94 -1.75
N THR A 157 19.02 9.51 -2.66
CA THR A 157 18.71 10.23 -3.91
C THR A 157 17.74 11.36 -3.59
N PRO A 158 18.06 12.63 -3.91
CA PRO A 158 17.20 13.77 -3.61
C PRO A 158 15.81 13.67 -4.23
N ILE A 159 14.77 14.06 -3.50
CA ILE A 159 13.39 13.93 -3.97
C ILE A 159 13.11 14.74 -5.24
N ALA A 160 13.74 15.91 -5.38
CA ALA A 160 13.59 16.75 -6.57
C ALA A 160 14.05 16.03 -7.85
N ASP A 161 15.06 15.17 -7.74
CA ASP A 161 15.58 14.38 -8.85
C ASP A 161 14.67 13.18 -9.19
N MET A 162 14.03 12.59 -8.17
CA MET A 162 13.05 11.52 -8.35
C MET A 162 11.73 12.03 -8.95
N MET A 163 11.26 13.20 -8.51
CA MET A 163 9.96 13.77 -8.93
C MET A 163 9.89 14.03 -10.44
N ARG A 164 11.02 14.35 -11.08
CA ARG A 164 11.10 14.49 -12.55
C ARG A 164 10.64 13.23 -13.30
N MET A 165 10.68 12.06 -12.64
CA MET A 165 10.25 10.81 -13.26
C MET A 165 8.74 10.77 -13.53
N LEU A 166 7.95 11.49 -12.74
CA LEU A 166 6.50 11.55 -12.88
C LEU A 166 6.05 12.33 -14.12
N ASP A 167 6.95 13.10 -14.73
CA ASP A 167 6.69 13.95 -15.89
C ASP A 167 7.05 13.28 -17.23
N TYR A 168 7.74 12.13 -17.21
CA TYR A 168 8.05 11.42 -18.45
C TYR A 168 6.78 10.79 -19.05
N PRO A 169 6.63 10.82 -20.39
CA PRO A 169 5.54 10.12 -21.04
C PRO A 169 5.72 8.60 -20.88
N ASP A 170 4.59 7.91 -20.69
CA ASP A 170 4.51 6.47 -20.89
C ASP A 170 4.76 6.15 -22.38
N GLY A 171 5.33 4.99 -22.69
CA GLY A 171 5.81 4.65 -24.04
C GLY A 171 6.31 3.21 -24.16
N VAL A 172 6.88 2.85 -25.31
CA VAL A 172 7.30 1.47 -25.60
C VAL A 172 8.67 1.17 -24.96
N PRO A 173 8.83 0.07 -24.21
CA PRO A 173 10.10 -0.27 -23.58
C PRO A 173 11.23 -0.51 -24.58
N ALA A 174 12.43 -0.04 -24.25
CA ALA A 174 13.68 -0.47 -24.89
C ALA A 174 14.40 -1.50 -23.99
N GLY A 175 15.13 -2.45 -24.58
CA GLY A 175 15.68 -3.65 -23.90
C GLY A 175 16.58 -3.39 -22.67
N ALA A 176 16.83 -4.45 -21.88
CA ALA A 176 17.18 -4.35 -20.45
C ALA A 176 18.61 -4.68 -19.99
N ARG A 177 19.06 -4.06 -18.88
CA ARG A 177 20.21 -4.47 -18.04
C ARG A 177 19.95 -4.26 -16.54
N ALA A 178 19.83 -5.31 -15.73
CA ALA A 178 19.51 -5.18 -14.30
C ALA A 178 20.66 -4.61 -13.44
N ALA A 179 20.41 -3.50 -12.75
CA ALA A 179 21.28 -2.83 -11.78
C ALA A 179 20.92 -3.14 -10.31
N ALA A 180 19.74 -3.70 -10.04
CA ALA A 180 19.32 -4.15 -8.70
C ALA A 180 19.51 -5.67 -8.52
N SER A 181 19.62 -6.13 -7.26
CA SER A 181 19.55 -7.56 -6.96
C SER A 181 18.16 -8.11 -7.24
N VAL A 182 18.11 -9.37 -7.65
CA VAL A 182 16.87 -10.03 -8.09
C VAL A 182 16.70 -11.31 -7.31
N VAL A 183 15.48 -11.52 -6.80
CA VAL A 183 15.07 -12.76 -6.15
C VAL A 183 14.49 -13.70 -7.20
N VAL A 184 14.93 -14.95 -7.18
CA VAL A 184 14.44 -15.99 -8.09
C VAL A 184 13.75 -17.10 -7.31
N SER A 185 12.51 -17.42 -7.68
CA SER A 185 11.74 -18.56 -7.19
C SER A 185 11.37 -19.51 -8.33
N GLY A 186 11.12 -20.78 -8.03
CA GLY A 186 10.75 -21.81 -9.02
C GLY A 186 11.93 -22.49 -9.74
N LEU A 187 13.17 -22.00 -9.54
CA LEU A 187 14.40 -22.63 -10.03
C LEU A 187 15.25 -23.14 -8.86
N ALA A 188 15.83 -24.34 -9.02
CA ALA A 188 16.72 -24.95 -8.03
C ALA A 188 17.89 -25.68 -8.69
N GLY A 189 18.93 -25.93 -7.88
CA GLY A 189 20.14 -26.65 -8.29
C GLY A 189 20.79 -26.06 -9.55
N ARG A 190 21.17 -26.92 -10.50
CA ARG A 190 21.93 -26.52 -11.70
C ARG A 190 21.24 -25.47 -12.58
N ALA A 191 19.91 -25.40 -12.56
CA ALA A 191 19.18 -24.41 -13.35
C ALA A 191 19.35 -23.00 -12.76
N LEU A 192 19.20 -22.89 -11.45
CA LEU A 192 19.49 -21.65 -10.72
C LEU A 192 20.96 -21.29 -10.86
N ASP A 193 21.89 -22.23 -10.69
CA ASP A 193 23.34 -21.96 -10.81
C ASP A 193 23.73 -21.37 -12.17
N ARG A 194 23.10 -21.85 -13.25
CA ARG A 194 23.34 -21.33 -14.61
C ARG A 194 22.79 -19.93 -14.76
N LEU A 195 21.58 -19.69 -14.26
CA LEU A 195 20.97 -18.35 -14.29
C LEU A 195 21.80 -17.36 -13.47
N SER A 196 22.18 -17.73 -12.23
CA SER A 196 23.02 -16.92 -11.36
C SER A 196 24.33 -16.55 -12.04
N LYS A 197 25.07 -17.51 -12.59
CA LYS A 197 26.32 -17.21 -13.33
C LYS A 197 26.09 -16.31 -14.53
N SER A 198 24.98 -16.48 -15.25
CA SER A 198 24.66 -15.65 -16.40
C SER A 198 24.33 -14.21 -15.98
N LEU A 199 23.65 -14.01 -14.86
CA LEU A 199 23.26 -12.68 -14.35
C LEU A 199 24.40 -11.97 -13.60
N GLU A 200 25.25 -12.73 -12.90
CA GLU A 200 26.48 -12.23 -12.27
C GLU A 200 27.43 -11.62 -13.31
N GLN A 201 27.51 -12.19 -14.52
CA GLN A 201 28.27 -11.61 -15.64
C GLN A 201 27.80 -10.20 -16.03
N PHE A 202 26.56 -9.85 -15.72
CA PHE A 202 25.99 -8.53 -15.93
C PHE A 202 25.95 -7.66 -14.66
N GLY A 203 26.59 -8.11 -13.57
CA GLY A 203 26.65 -7.38 -12.30
C GLY A 203 25.38 -7.49 -11.45
N THR A 204 24.45 -8.39 -11.78
CA THR A 204 23.20 -8.59 -11.05
C THR A 204 23.38 -9.69 -10.01
N ALA A 205 23.20 -9.36 -8.73
CA ALA A 205 23.19 -10.35 -7.66
C ALA A 205 21.86 -11.13 -7.66
N VAL A 206 21.94 -12.47 -7.73
CA VAL A 206 20.77 -13.35 -7.66
C VAL A 206 20.62 -13.89 -6.25
N ARG A 207 19.46 -13.65 -5.62
CA ARG A 207 19.09 -14.22 -4.32
C ARG A 207 18.09 -15.35 -4.56
N PRO A 208 18.36 -16.59 -4.13
CA PRO A 208 17.32 -17.60 -4.13
C PRO A 208 16.20 -17.18 -3.18
N ALA A 209 14.95 -17.35 -3.58
CA ALA A 209 13.84 -17.27 -2.65
C ALA A 209 14.06 -18.32 -1.54
N VAL A 210 14.04 -17.89 -0.28
CA VAL A 210 14.20 -18.80 0.86
C VAL A 210 12.91 -19.59 1.01
N SER A 211 12.84 -20.75 0.34
CA SER A 211 11.80 -21.73 0.60
C SER A 211 12.24 -22.58 1.79
N LEU A 212 12.03 -22.09 3.01
CA LEU A 212 12.03 -22.97 4.19
C LEU A 212 10.94 -24.02 3.93
N GLY A 213 11.29 -25.30 4.04
CA GLY A 213 10.47 -26.45 3.62
C GLY A 213 9.15 -26.68 4.37
N THR A 214 8.41 -25.62 4.66
CA THR A 214 7.00 -25.60 5.07
C THR A 214 6.19 -25.22 3.84
N GLY A 215 5.30 -26.13 3.42
CA GLY A 215 4.76 -26.21 2.08
C GLY A 215 4.16 -24.92 1.53
N ARG A 216 4.31 -24.75 0.21
CA ARG A 216 3.40 -23.98 -0.67
C ARG A 216 1.92 -24.16 -0.30
N ALA A 217 1.57 -25.29 0.34
CA ALA A 217 0.22 -25.60 0.79
C ALA A 217 -0.32 -24.69 1.92
N GLU A 218 0.49 -24.18 2.85
CA GLU A 218 -0.06 -23.45 4.02
C GLU A 218 -0.33 -21.96 3.75
N LEU A 219 0.35 -21.36 2.77
CA LEU A 219 0.02 -20.01 2.28
C LEU A 219 -1.07 -20.03 1.20
N GLU A 220 -1.24 -21.13 0.46
CA GLU A 220 -2.39 -21.31 -0.44
C GLU A 220 -3.70 -21.57 0.32
N GLN A 221 -3.67 -22.27 1.47
CA GLN A 221 -4.89 -22.64 2.20
C GLN A 221 -5.57 -21.50 2.96
N SER A 222 -4.90 -20.36 3.15
CA SER A 222 -5.54 -19.14 3.65
C SER A 222 -6.01 -18.20 2.52
N ALA A 223 -5.57 -18.42 1.28
CA ALA A 223 -5.89 -17.57 0.13
C ALA A 223 -6.96 -18.16 -0.82
N TRP A 224 -7.37 -19.43 -0.65
CA TRP A 224 -8.26 -20.13 -1.60
C TRP A 224 -9.51 -20.80 -0.98
N ALA A 225 -9.94 -20.42 0.22
CA ALA A 225 -11.31 -20.69 0.65
C ALA A 225 -12.25 -19.68 -0.03
N GLY A 226 -12.85 -20.12 -1.13
CA GLY A 226 -13.57 -19.26 -2.06
C GLY A 226 -14.76 -18.50 -1.49
N ASP A 227 -14.89 -17.26 -1.94
CA ASP A 227 -16.13 -16.80 -2.53
C ASP A 227 -15.81 -15.73 -3.59
N SER A 228 -16.58 -15.72 -4.68
CA SER A 228 -16.46 -14.70 -5.74
C SER A 228 -17.01 -13.38 -5.23
N ALA A 229 -16.19 -12.63 -4.49
CA ALA A 229 -16.46 -11.27 -4.04
C ALA A 229 -15.15 -10.54 -3.77
N GLY A 230 -14.85 -9.52 -4.58
CA GLY A 230 -14.02 -8.35 -4.25
C GLY A 230 -12.60 -8.60 -3.73
N ALA A 231 -11.60 -8.17 -4.52
CA ALA A 231 -10.27 -7.75 -4.07
C ALA A 231 -9.98 -8.00 -2.57
N ALA A 232 -9.49 -9.20 -2.24
CA ALA A 232 -8.90 -9.46 -0.93
C ALA A 232 -7.84 -8.38 -0.71
N GLY A 233 -8.11 -7.51 0.27
CA GLY A 233 -7.66 -6.12 0.28
C GLY A 233 -6.18 -5.97 -0.02
N ALA A 234 -5.86 -5.37 -1.17
CA ALA A 234 -4.55 -4.79 -1.38
C ALA A 234 -4.32 -3.79 -0.23
N THR A 235 -3.45 -4.14 0.71
CA THR A 235 -2.98 -3.20 1.73
C THR A 235 -2.59 -1.92 1.01
N ALA A 236 -3.14 -0.79 1.45
CA ALA A 236 -2.90 0.48 0.79
C ALA A 236 -1.40 0.72 0.66
N ILE A 237 -0.92 0.88 -0.57
CA ILE A 237 0.47 1.21 -0.83
C ILE A 237 0.68 2.65 -0.38
N VAL A 238 1.54 2.83 0.62
CA VAL A 238 1.87 4.13 1.22
C VAL A 238 3.39 4.34 1.22
N PRO A 239 3.89 5.57 1.42
CA PRO A 239 5.31 5.80 1.62
C PRO A 239 5.90 4.91 2.72
N GLY A 240 6.93 4.14 2.36
CA GLY A 240 7.59 3.14 3.21
C GLY A 240 7.13 1.70 2.99
N SER A 241 6.04 1.45 2.26
CA SER A 241 5.57 0.10 1.94
C SER A 241 6.60 -0.66 1.09
N ALA A 242 6.74 -1.96 1.34
CA ALA A 242 7.54 -2.84 0.49
C ALA A 242 6.82 -3.10 -0.84
N ILE A 243 7.55 -3.05 -1.95
CA ILE A 243 7.02 -3.22 -3.31
C ILE A 243 7.94 -4.11 -4.14
N ALA A 244 7.36 -4.84 -5.06
CA ALA A 244 8.05 -5.77 -5.95
C ALA A 244 7.84 -5.37 -7.42
N LEU A 245 8.94 -5.30 -8.16
CA LEU A 245 9.00 -5.18 -9.62
C LEU A 245 9.25 -6.56 -10.21
N GLN A 246 8.23 -7.08 -10.89
CA GLN A 246 8.25 -8.45 -11.39
C GLN A 246 8.77 -8.47 -12.84
N LEU A 247 9.94 -9.08 -13.04
CA LEU A 247 10.59 -9.26 -14.34
C LEU A 247 10.06 -10.49 -15.07
N ALA A 248 9.70 -11.54 -14.33
CA ALA A 248 9.05 -12.75 -14.84
C ALA A 248 8.09 -13.31 -13.78
N GLN A 249 6.98 -13.89 -14.24
CA GLN A 249 5.92 -14.46 -13.41
C GLN A 249 5.51 -15.83 -13.95
N GLY A 250 4.97 -16.70 -13.08
CA GLY A 250 4.46 -18.03 -13.43
C GLY A 250 5.24 -19.13 -12.70
N ASP A 251 5.63 -20.17 -13.43
CA ASP A 251 6.41 -21.30 -12.87
C ASP A 251 7.78 -20.87 -12.34
N VAL A 252 8.31 -19.76 -12.87
CA VAL A 252 9.51 -19.08 -12.40
C VAL A 252 9.15 -17.63 -12.12
N GLU A 253 9.47 -17.17 -10.92
CA GLU A 253 9.33 -15.77 -10.53
C GLU A 253 10.71 -15.14 -10.45
N ILE A 254 10.87 -13.97 -11.09
CA ILE A 254 12.09 -13.18 -11.07
C ILE A 254 11.69 -11.76 -10.67
N THR A 255 12.04 -11.34 -9.46
CA THR A 255 11.49 -10.12 -8.85
C THR A 255 12.57 -9.29 -8.19
N ALA A 256 12.57 -7.98 -8.45
CA ALA A 256 13.37 -7.01 -7.70
C ALA A 256 12.49 -6.37 -6.61
N PHE A 257 13.00 -6.31 -5.38
CA PHE A 257 12.25 -5.77 -4.24
C PHE A 257 12.83 -4.44 -3.78
N GLY A 258 11.95 -3.52 -3.40
CA GLY A 258 12.29 -2.22 -2.88
C GLY A 258 11.20 -1.67 -1.98
N THR A 259 11.21 -0.36 -1.81
CA THR A 259 10.31 0.40 -0.96
C THR A 259 9.71 1.56 -1.75
N VAL A 260 8.44 1.87 -1.48
CA VAL A 260 7.75 3.03 -2.06
C VAL A 260 8.20 4.30 -1.35
N THR A 261 8.67 5.27 -2.10
CA THR A 261 9.12 6.57 -1.60
C THR A 261 7.95 7.54 -1.43
N TYR A 262 7.10 7.62 -2.44
CA TYR A 262 6.11 8.68 -2.56
C TYR A 262 4.91 8.18 -3.35
N VAL A 263 3.71 8.64 -2.98
CA VAL A 263 2.44 8.34 -3.64
C VAL A 263 1.69 9.66 -3.83
N GLU A 264 1.17 9.89 -5.03
CA GLU A 264 0.32 11.03 -5.38
C GLU A 264 -0.82 10.57 -6.30
N GLY A 265 -2.04 10.52 -5.78
CA GLY A 265 -3.16 9.89 -6.48
C GLY A 265 -2.84 8.44 -6.85
N ASP A 266 -2.86 8.13 -8.15
CA ASP A 266 -2.49 6.81 -8.69
C ASP A 266 -0.99 6.68 -8.98
N ARG A 267 -0.20 7.76 -8.96
CA ARG A 267 1.22 7.72 -9.30
C ARG A 267 2.07 7.44 -8.08
N PHE A 268 3.15 6.71 -8.26
CA PHE A 268 4.09 6.44 -7.19
C PHE A 268 5.55 6.48 -7.65
N LEU A 269 6.44 6.74 -6.71
CA LEU A 269 7.89 6.61 -6.83
C LEU A 269 8.36 5.49 -5.89
N ALA A 270 9.26 4.65 -6.37
CA ALA A 270 9.86 3.57 -5.60
C ALA A 270 11.30 3.34 -6.06
N PHE A 271 12.09 2.70 -5.21
CA PHE A 271 13.54 2.55 -5.38
C PHE A 271 14.28 3.90 -5.48
N GLY A 272 15.41 4.01 -4.80
CA GLY A 272 16.25 5.22 -4.89
C GLY A 272 17.20 5.23 -6.10
N HIS A 273 17.20 4.16 -6.89
CA HIS A 273 18.14 3.89 -7.99
C HIS A 273 17.45 3.05 -9.09
N PRO A 274 18.03 2.95 -10.30
CA PRO A 274 17.47 2.13 -11.37
C PRO A 274 17.43 0.66 -10.97
N VAL A 275 16.41 -0.06 -11.43
CA VAL A 275 16.34 -1.52 -11.30
C VAL A 275 16.93 -2.17 -12.54
N LEU A 276 16.55 -1.70 -13.73
CA LEU A 276 17.05 -2.07 -15.05
C LEU A 276 17.60 -0.86 -15.82
N GLY A 277 17.20 0.36 -15.47
CA GLY A 277 17.64 1.59 -16.16
C GLY A 277 17.17 1.70 -17.62
N ASN A 278 16.05 1.07 -17.98
CA ASN A 278 15.56 0.98 -19.37
C ASN A 278 14.89 2.27 -19.88
N GLY A 279 14.75 3.27 -19.02
CA GLY A 279 13.93 4.42 -19.33
C GLY A 279 12.47 4.07 -19.18
N THR A 280 11.73 4.03 -20.28
CA THR A 280 10.31 3.66 -20.23
C THR A 280 10.18 2.15 -20.11
N THR A 281 9.27 1.67 -19.26
CA THR A 281 9.05 0.24 -19.00
C THR A 281 7.57 -0.07 -18.85
N ASP A 282 7.21 -1.35 -18.88
CA ASP A 282 5.86 -1.81 -18.59
C ASP A 282 5.91 -3.12 -17.80
N LEU A 283 6.28 -3.02 -16.53
CA LEU A 283 6.50 -4.17 -15.65
C LEU A 283 5.49 -4.17 -14.51
N ALA A 284 5.03 -5.36 -14.13
CA ALA A 284 4.04 -5.48 -13.08
C ALA A 284 4.61 -5.04 -11.72
N ALA A 285 3.80 -4.30 -10.99
CA ALA A 285 4.06 -3.93 -9.61
C ALA A 285 3.17 -4.75 -8.68
N SER A 286 3.79 -5.41 -7.70
CA SER A 286 3.08 -6.11 -6.63
C SER A 286 3.44 -5.52 -5.27
N GLY A 287 2.53 -5.64 -4.30
CA GLY A 287 2.90 -5.51 -2.91
C GLY A 287 3.92 -6.59 -2.51
N ALA A 288 4.62 -6.37 -1.40
CA ALA A 288 5.54 -7.35 -0.85
C ALA A 288 5.33 -7.52 0.65
N PHE A 289 5.52 -8.74 1.13
CA PHE A 289 5.55 -9.10 2.55
C PHE A 289 7.00 -9.29 2.98
N VAL A 290 7.39 -8.67 4.09
CA VAL A 290 8.73 -8.81 4.68
C VAL A 290 8.68 -9.88 5.76
N HIS A 291 9.32 -11.03 5.52
CA HIS A 291 9.44 -12.10 6.51
C HIS A 291 10.43 -11.77 7.62
N GLY A 292 11.39 -10.89 7.32
CA GLY A 292 12.38 -10.38 8.26
C GLY A 292 13.62 -9.87 7.55
N VAL A 293 14.63 -9.47 8.34
CA VAL A 293 15.92 -9.00 7.85
C VAL A 293 17.02 -9.93 8.32
N ILE A 294 17.86 -10.39 7.39
CA ILE A 294 19.03 -11.21 7.69
C ILE A 294 20.24 -10.29 7.80
N LYS A 295 20.87 -10.28 8.99
CA LYS A 295 22.16 -9.63 9.21
C LYS A 295 23.23 -10.30 8.37
N SER A 296 24.16 -9.50 7.85
CA SER A 296 25.31 -10.00 7.11
C SER A 296 26.47 -9.03 7.24
N ASP A 297 27.68 -9.58 7.35
CA ASP A 297 28.91 -8.79 7.35
C ASP A 297 29.24 -8.22 5.96
N SER A 298 28.64 -8.78 4.89
CA SER A 298 28.84 -8.29 3.52
C SER A 298 27.75 -7.33 3.07
N THR A 299 26.49 -7.76 3.12
CA THR A 299 25.33 -6.92 2.83
C THR A 299 24.09 -7.47 3.54
N PRO A 300 23.51 -6.79 4.54
CA PRO A 300 22.24 -7.18 5.13
C PRO A 300 21.13 -7.16 4.08
N PHE A 301 20.13 -8.03 4.17
CA PHE A 301 19.06 -8.10 3.19
C PHE A 301 17.73 -8.54 3.78
N LYS A 302 16.63 -8.01 3.24
CA LYS A 302 15.28 -8.44 3.57
C LYS A 302 14.95 -9.77 2.90
N VAL A 303 14.24 -10.65 3.60
CA VAL A 303 13.60 -11.84 3.03
C VAL A 303 12.16 -11.47 2.68
N LEU A 304 11.84 -11.49 1.39
CA LEU A 304 10.59 -10.94 0.86
C LEU A 304 9.87 -11.96 -0.03
N SER A 305 8.55 -11.83 -0.08
CA SER A 305 7.69 -12.48 -1.07
C SER A 305 6.68 -11.50 -1.64
N SER A 306 6.35 -11.64 -2.92
CA SER A 306 5.26 -10.91 -3.56
C SER A 306 3.91 -11.30 -2.94
N THR A 307 2.99 -10.35 -2.78
CA THR A 307 1.64 -10.62 -2.24
C THR A 307 0.58 -10.63 -3.34
N GLY A 308 0.37 -9.50 -4.00
CA GLY A 308 -0.61 -9.35 -5.06
C GLY A 308 -0.34 -8.12 -5.92
N LEU A 309 -0.88 -8.10 -7.14
CA LEU A 309 -0.71 -7.00 -8.07
C LEU A 309 -1.35 -5.73 -7.53
N VAL A 310 -0.59 -4.64 -7.55
CA VAL A 310 -1.03 -3.31 -7.09
C VAL A 310 -0.96 -2.27 -8.19
N GLY A 311 -0.24 -2.54 -9.29
CA GLY A 311 -0.12 -1.61 -10.40
C GLY A 311 0.94 -2.03 -11.42
N ALA A 312 1.52 -1.04 -12.09
CA ALA A 312 2.60 -1.24 -13.05
C ALA A 312 3.64 -0.13 -12.93
N PHE A 313 4.91 -0.51 -13.08
CA PHE A 313 6.02 0.42 -13.27
C PHE A 313 6.03 0.90 -14.72
N THR A 314 6.15 2.21 -14.90
CA THR A 314 6.17 2.85 -16.23
C THR A 314 7.50 3.50 -16.57
N GLN A 315 8.32 3.80 -15.57
CA GLN A 315 9.63 4.42 -15.74
C GLN A 315 10.67 3.77 -14.83
N ASP A 316 11.86 3.52 -15.35
CA ASP A 316 13.03 3.01 -14.66
C ASP A 316 14.25 3.86 -15.07
N ARG A 317 14.61 4.81 -14.23
CA ARG A 317 15.58 5.87 -14.51
C ARG A 317 16.71 5.83 -13.49
N LEU A 318 17.76 6.61 -13.77
CA LEU A 318 18.96 6.64 -12.93
C LEU A 318 18.72 7.14 -11.49
N ASN A 319 17.59 7.82 -11.22
CA ASN A 319 17.22 8.31 -9.89
C ASN A 319 16.10 7.48 -9.22
N GLY A 320 15.75 6.32 -9.75
CA GLY A 320 14.70 5.46 -9.20
C GLY A 320 13.71 4.96 -10.25
N VAL A 321 12.57 4.50 -9.77
CA VAL A 321 11.52 3.90 -10.59
C VAL A 321 10.19 4.60 -10.29
N ALA A 322 9.36 4.80 -11.31
CA ALA A 322 8.03 5.37 -11.17
C ALA A 322 6.98 4.44 -11.79
N GLY A 323 5.74 4.55 -11.31
CA GLY A 323 4.64 3.74 -11.79
C GLY A 323 3.28 4.30 -11.45
N LYS A 324 2.26 3.49 -11.79
CA LYS A 324 0.85 3.79 -11.54
C LYS A 324 0.18 2.61 -10.82
N LEU A 325 -0.43 2.88 -9.67
CA LEU A 325 -1.30 1.99 -8.95
C LEU A 325 -2.56 1.70 -9.78
N GLY A 326 -3.10 0.48 -9.68
CA GLY A 326 -4.28 0.04 -10.41
C GLY A 326 -4.10 -0.18 -11.92
N ARG A 327 -3.00 0.29 -12.53
CA ARG A 327 -2.66 0.00 -13.93
C ARG A 327 -2.15 -1.43 -14.07
N GLN A 328 -2.69 -2.19 -15.01
CA GLN A 328 -2.12 -3.49 -15.40
C GLN A 328 -1.02 -3.28 -16.44
N ALA A 329 0.07 -4.04 -16.30
CA ALA A 329 1.12 -4.07 -17.31
C ALA A 329 0.63 -4.83 -18.55
N ALA A 330 1.00 -4.36 -19.74
CA ALA A 330 0.70 -5.06 -20.98
C ALA A 330 1.60 -6.31 -21.07
N THR A 331 1.02 -7.49 -20.85
CA THR A 331 1.68 -8.80 -21.03
C THR A 331 1.89 -9.14 -22.48
#